data_AF-A0A9N7UZ21-F1
#
_entry.id   AF-A0A9N7UZ21-F1
#
_cell.length_a   1.000
_cell.length_b   1.000
_cell.length_c   1.000
_cell.angle_alpha   90.00
_cell.angle_beta   90.00
_cell.angle_gamma   90.00
#
_symmetry.space_group_name_H-M   'P 1'
#
loop_
_entity.id
_entity.type
_entity.pdbx_description
1 polymer ?
#
loop_
_entity_poly.entity_id
_entity_poly.type
_entity_poly.pdbx_seq_one_letter_code
_entity_poly.pdbx_strand_id
1 'polypeptide(L)'
;MAFTLEERHQLGIHGLLPPCFISQDVQLLRVLKNYDMKRDDLDRYVFLMGLQDRSEKLFYRALTSDIERFMPVIYTPTVGLACQQYGLIFRRPSIMKTKELTKQVRDKVVEKYEAGLGYKKISRALNISLSTIKSIIRKWKEYGTTANLPRGGRPPKLKSRTRRK
;
A
#
# COMPACT_ATOMS: atom_id res chain seq x y z
N MET A 1 14.69 -3.26 -13.67
CA MET A 1 15.83 -3.07 -14.61
C MET A 1 15.59 -1.96 -15.63
N ALA A 2 14.46 -1.25 -15.56
CA ALA A 2 14.15 -0.15 -16.48
C ALA A 2 14.75 1.20 -16.05
N PHE A 3 15.40 1.26 -14.88
CA PHE A 3 16.00 2.49 -14.38
C PHE A 3 17.22 2.90 -15.19
N THR A 4 17.26 4.16 -15.60
CA THR A 4 18.41 4.77 -16.29
C THR A 4 19.62 4.85 -15.37
N LEU A 5 20.81 5.12 -15.91
CA LEU A 5 22.02 5.27 -15.10
C LEU A 5 21.85 6.41 -14.08
N GLU A 6 21.30 7.54 -14.52
CA GLU A 6 21.01 8.70 -13.67
C GLU A 6 20.05 8.37 -12.54
N GLU A 7 18.93 7.70 -12.83
CA GLU A 7 17.98 7.27 -11.82
C GLU A 7 18.62 6.30 -10.82
N ARG A 8 19.51 5.42 -11.27
CA ARG A 8 20.22 4.49 -10.38
C ARG A 8 21.17 5.19 -9.42
N HIS A 9 21.87 6.22 -9.89
CA HIS A 9 22.73 7.06 -9.05
C HIS A 9 21.90 7.86 -8.04
N GLN A 10 20.83 8.51 -8.49
CA GLN A 10 19.94 9.29 -7.62
C GLN A 10 19.25 8.44 -6.53
N LEU A 11 18.84 7.21 -6.88
CA LEU A 11 18.18 6.29 -5.96
C LEU A 11 19.17 5.46 -5.11
N GLY A 12 20.49 5.59 -5.33
CA GLY A 12 21.51 4.83 -4.60
C GLY A 12 21.46 3.33 -4.85
N ILE A 13 20.88 2.89 -5.97
CA ILE A 13 20.72 1.47 -6.34
C ILE A 13 21.79 0.99 -7.34
N HIS A 14 22.77 1.85 -7.63
CA HIS A 14 23.91 1.52 -8.47
C HIS A 14 24.78 0.44 -7.79
N GLY A 15 25.00 -0.68 -8.47
CA GLY A 15 25.67 -1.87 -7.93
C GLY A 15 24.73 -2.92 -7.32
N LEU A 16 23.48 -2.57 -6.97
CA LEU A 16 22.47 -3.54 -6.50
C LEU A 16 21.71 -4.22 -7.64
N LEU A 17 21.75 -3.62 -8.82
CA LEU A 17 21.12 -4.13 -10.03
C LEU A 17 22.20 -4.55 -11.04
N PRO A 18 21.97 -5.61 -11.83
CA PRO A 18 22.83 -5.96 -12.95
C PRO A 18 23.08 -4.76 -13.88
N PRO A 19 24.25 -4.68 -14.54
CA PRO A 19 24.62 -3.53 -15.36
C PRO A 19 23.76 -3.35 -16.62
N CYS A 20 22.92 -4.33 -16.97
CA CYS A 20 22.04 -4.26 -18.13
C CYS A 20 20.83 -3.34 -17.89
N PHE A 21 20.48 -2.58 -18.93
CA PHE A 21 19.27 -1.78 -19.01
C PHE A 21 18.26 -2.51 -19.89
N ILE A 22 17.10 -2.81 -19.35
CA ILE A 22 16.10 -3.63 -20.04
C ILE A 22 14.81 -2.84 -20.10
N SER A 23 14.32 -2.60 -21.32
CA SER A 23 13.05 -1.93 -21.56
C SER A 23 11.89 -2.72 -20.94
N GLN A 24 10.80 -2.01 -20.68
CA GLN A 24 9.66 -2.64 -20.03
C GLN A 24 8.96 -3.67 -20.95
N ASP A 25 9.08 -3.56 -22.27
CA ASP A 25 8.63 -4.58 -23.24
C ASP A 25 9.40 -5.89 -23.12
N VAL A 26 10.73 -5.81 -23.03
CA VAL A 26 11.56 -7.02 -22.85
C VAL A 26 11.29 -7.66 -21.48
N GLN A 27 11.02 -6.85 -20.46
CA GLN A 27 10.59 -7.36 -19.15
C GLN A 27 9.23 -8.06 -19.25
N LEU A 28 8.28 -7.51 -20.01
CA LEU A 28 6.98 -8.12 -20.25
C LEU A 28 7.13 -9.49 -20.94
N LEU A 29 7.92 -9.58 -22.02
CA LEU A 29 8.17 -10.86 -22.71
C LEU A 29 8.73 -11.94 -21.77
N ARG A 30 9.63 -11.56 -20.85
CA ARG A 30 10.15 -12.49 -19.83
C ARG A 30 9.07 -12.92 -18.85
N VAL A 31 8.17 -12.02 -18.46
CA VAL A 31 7.04 -12.34 -17.59
C VAL A 31 6.09 -13.32 -18.29
N LEU A 32 5.73 -13.05 -19.54
CA LEU A 32 4.86 -13.92 -20.36
C LEU A 32 5.47 -15.31 -20.51
N LYS A 33 6.74 -15.40 -20.90
CA LYS A 33 7.43 -16.70 -21.02
C LYS A 33 7.45 -17.48 -19.70
N ASN A 34 7.72 -16.81 -18.58
CA ASN A 34 7.69 -17.47 -17.26
C ASN A 34 6.28 -17.89 -16.83
N TYR A 35 5.26 -17.14 -17.25
CA TYR A 35 3.86 -17.48 -17.03
C TYR A 35 3.45 -18.73 -17.83
N ASP A 36 3.85 -18.81 -19.10
CA ASP A 36 3.59 -19.95 -19.98
C ASP A 36 4.24 -21.24 -19.48
N MET A 37 5.38 -21.13 -18.80
CA MET A 37 6.07 -22.26 -18.18
C MET A 37 5.36 -22.81 -16.93
N LYS A 38 4.32 -22.13 -16.41
CA LYS A 38 3.53 -22.62 -15.27
C LYS A 38 2.50 -23.63 -15.72
N ARG A 39 2.49 -24.76 -15.02
CA ARG A 39 1.66 -25.92 -15.31
C ARG A 39 0.21 -25.67 -14.91
N ASP A 40 0.01 -25.27 -13.66
CA ASP A 40 -1.33 -25.11 -13.08
C ASP A 40 -1.75 -23.65 -12.96
N ASP A 41 -3.06 -23.41 -12.98
CA ASP A 41 -3.62 -22.05 -12.85
C ASP A 41 -3.36 -21.46 -11.45
N LEU A 42 -3.27 -22.31 -10.42
CA LEU A 42 -2.87 -21.87 -9.09
C LEU A 42 -1.42 -21.34 -9.08
N ASP A 43 -0.51 -22.04 -9.76
CA ASP A 43 0.89 -21.61 -9.88
C ASP A 43 1.01 -20.31 -10.68
N ARG A 44 0.18 -20.17 -11.72
CA ARG A 44 0.05 -18.92 -12.49
C ARG A 44 -0.45 -17.78 -11.62
N TYR A 45 -1.47 -18.03 -10.79
CA TYR A 45 -1.99 -17.07 -9.82
C TYR A 45 -0.90 -16.64 -8.83
N VAL A 46 -0.21 -17.59 -8.20
CA VAL A 46 0.89 -17.31 -7.25
C VAL A 46 2.02 -16.52 -7.92
N PHE A 47 2.35 -16.83 -9.17
CA PHE A 47 3.34 -16.09 -9.95
C PHE A 47 2.92 -14.63 -10.18
N LEU A 48 1.66 -14.41 -10.58
CA LEU A 48 1.09 -13.09 -10.83
C LEU A 48 0.98 -12.24 -9.55
N MET A 49 0.53 -12.84 -8.44
CA MET A 49 0.54 -12.15 -7.14
C MET A 49 1.95 -11.78 -6.70
N GLY A 50 2.93 -12.67 -6.92
CA GLY A 50 4.33 -12.36 -6.67
C GLY A 50 4.90 -11.27 -7.59
N LEU A 51 4.35 -11.11 -8.80
CA LEU A 51 4.70 -10.01 -9.70
C LEU A 51 4.13 -8.69 -9.20
N GLN A 52 2.87 -8.68 -8.76
CA GLN A 52 2.20 -7.50 -8.19
C GLN A 52 2.99 -6.95 -6.99
N ASP A 53 3.44 -7.84 -6.09
CA ASP A 53 4.22 -7.46 -4.91
C ASP A 53 5.59 -6.85 -5.25
N ARG A 54 6.22 -7.28 -6.36
CA ARG A 54 7.55 -6.79 -6.78
C ARG A 54 7.46 -5.53 -7.64
N SER A 55 6.50 -5.48 -8.55
CA SER A 55 6.34 -4.38 -9.50
C SER A 55 4.89 -4.27 -9.96
N GLU A 56 4.15 -3.41 -9.28
CA GLU A 56 2.76 -3.08 -9.61
C GLU A 56 2.61 -2.54 -11.05
N LYS A 57 3.56 -1.68 -11.51
CA LYS A 57 3.57 -1.16 -12.88
C LYS A 57 3.70 -2.27 -13.94
N LEU A 58 4.56 -3.26 -13.72
CA LEU A 58 4.76 -4.36 -14.67
C LEU A 58 3.58 -5.33 -14.64
N PHE A 59 3.00 -5.55 -13.46
CA PHE A 59 1.78 -6.34 -13.29
C PHE A 59 0.61 -5.79 -14.10
N TYR A 60 0.28 -4.50 -13.93
CA TYR A 60 -0.82 -3.89 -14.69
C TYR A 60 -0.54 -3.84 -16.18
N ARG A 61 0.71 -3.61 -16.60
CA ARG A 61 1.07 -3.66 -18.02
C ARG A 61 0.87 -5.05 -18.62
N ALA A 62 1.23 -6.11 -17.89
CA ALA A 62 0.99 -7.48 -18.33
C ALA A 62 -0.52 -7.77 -18.42
N LEU A 63 -1.30 -7.34 -17.44
CA LEU A 63 -2.75 -7.48 -17.47
C LEU A 63 -3.41 -6.80 -18.67
N THR A 64 -3.00 -5.56 -18.98
CA THR A 64 -3.55 -4.82 -20.11
C THR A 64 -3.12 -5.38 -21.47
N SER A 65 -2.05 -6.19 -21.52
CA SER A 65 -1.60 -6.78 -22.78
C SER A 65 -2.52 -7.89 -23.29
N ASP A 66 -3.11 -8.67 -22.38
CA ASP A 66 -4.04 -9.76 -22.71
C ASP A 66 -4.98 -10.03 -21.53
N ILE A 67 -5.98 -9.17 -21.38
CA ILE A 67 -6.86 -9.21 -20.21
C ILE A 67 -7.69 -10.49 -20.18
N GLU A 68 -8.13 -10.98 -21.34
CA GLU A 68 -8.97 -12.18 -21.46
C GLU A 68 -8.24 -13.42 -20.96
N ARG A 69 -6.94 -13.51 -21.23
CA ARG A 69 -6.10 -14.60 -20.75
C ARG A 69 -5.84 -14.57 -19.24
N PHE A 70 -5.65 -13.38 -18.65
CA PHE A 70 -5.26 -13.27 -17.25
C PHE A 70 -6.44 -13.19 -16.26
N MET A 71 -7.59 -12.67 -16.70
CA MET A 71 -8.79 -12.53 -15.86
C MET A 71 -9.27 -13.83 -15.21
N PRO A 72 -9.39 -14.97 -15.91
CA PRO A 72 -9.86 -16.21 -15.28
C PRO A 72 -8.88 -16.75 -14.22
N VAL A 73 -7.60 -16.40 -14.33
CA VAL A 73 -6.57 -16.81 -13.36
C VAL A 73 -6.55 -15.89 -12.13
N ILE A 74 -6.71 -14.58 -12.30
CA ILE A 74 -6.63 -13.62 -11.17
C ILE A 74 -7.94 -13.50 -10.40
N TYR A 75 -9.06 -13.72 -11.08
CA TYR A 75 -10.39 -13.62 -10.49
C TYR A 75 -11.04 -15.01 -10.47
N THR A 76 -12.26 -15.15 -10.96
CA THR A 76 -13.01 -16.41 -10.95
C THR A 76 -12.59 -17.32 -12.12
N PRO A 77 -12.38 -18.63 -11.92
CA PRO A 77 -12.60 -19.41 -10.68
C PRO A 77 -11.35 -19.57 -9.78
N THR A 78 -10.16 -19.27 -10.27
CA THR A 78 -8.87 -19.63 -9.64
C THR A 78 -8.63 -18.91 -8.31
N VAL A 79 -9.11 -17.67 -8.14
CA VAL A 79 -9.03 -16.96 -6.85
C VAL A 79 -9.78 -17.71 -5.76
N GLY A 80 -10.86 -18.42 -6.09
CA GLY A 80 -11.61 -19.24 -5.13
C GLY A 80 -10.77 -20.40 -4.61
N LEU A 81 -10.07 -21.09 -5.52
CA LEU A 81 -9.12 -22.14 -5.16
C LEU A 81 -7.95 -21.58 -4.32
N ALA A 82 -7.41 -20.42 -4.72
CA ALA A 82 -6.36 -19.75 -3.97
C ALA A 82 -6.79 -19.35 -2.55
N CYS A 83 -8.05 -18.91 -2.36
CA CYS A 83 -8.62 -18.64 -1.05
C CYS A 83 -8.74 -19.91 -0.19
N GLN A 84 -9.15 -21.04 -0.78
CA GLN A 84 -9.23 -22.32 -0.07
C GLN A 84 -7.86 -22.82 0.38
N GLN A 85 -6.83 -22.65 -0.45
CA GLN A 85 -5.47 -23.10 -0.19
C GLN A 85 -4.55 -21.99 0.35
N TYR A 86 -5.12 -20.86 0.79
CA TYR A 86 -4.37 -19.65 1.14
C TYR A 86 -3.27 -19.91 2.18
N GLY A 87 -3.53 -20.74 3.17
CA GLY A 87 -2.54 -21.10 4.20
C GLY A 87 -1.27 -21.76 3.65
N LEU A 88 -1.37 -22.49 2.53
CA LEU A 88 -0.24 -23.16 1.88
C LEU A 88 0.52 -22.24 0.92
N ILE A 89 -0.19 -21.35 0.23
CA ILE A 89 0.39 -20.45 -0.78
C ILE A 89 0.81 -19.08 -0.24
N PHE A 90 0.58 -18.82 1.05
CA PHE A 90 0.89 -17.55 1.70
C PHE A 90 2.40 -17.26 1.64
N ARG A 91 2.78 -16.08 1.10
CA ARG A 91 4.20 -15.68 0.97
C ARG A 91 4.50 -14.35 1.63
N ARG A 92 3.75 -13.31 1.28
CA ARG A 92 3.91 -11.97 1.83
C ARG A 92 2.55 -11.43 2.22
N PRO A 93 2.46 -10.71 3.36
CA PRO A 93 1.24 -9.99 3.67
C PRO A 93 1.10 -8.85 2.67
N SER A 94 0.11 -8.94 1.77
CA SER A 94 -0.38 -7.77 1.06
C SER A 94 -1.23 -6.98 2.05
N ILE A 95 -0.56 -6.21 2.91
CA ILE A 95 -1.22 -5.43 3.94
C ILE A 95 -2.04 -4.37 3.21
N MET A 96 -3.36 -4.33 3.46
CA MET A 96 -4.18 -3.18 3.10
C MET A 96 -3.43 -1.94 3.59
N LYS A 97 -3.06 -1.01 2.68
CA LYS A 97 -2.54 0.29 3.09
C LYS A 97 -3.65 0.97 3.87
N THR A 98 -3.69 0.75 5.19
CA THR A 98 -4.60 1.43 6.08
C THR A 98 -4.38 2.91 5.79
N LYS A 99 -5.46 3.67 5.59
CA LYS A 99 -5.42 5.13 5.45
C LYS A 99 -5.03 5.78 6.79
N GLU A 100 -4.05 5.23 7.49
CA GLU A 100 -3.37 5.92 8.56
C GLU A 100 -2.58 7.06 7.91
N LEU A 101 -3.00 8.29 8.19
CA LEU A 101 -2.23 9.45 7.77
C LEU A 101 -0.82 9.33 8.32
N THR A 102 0.17 9.55 7.47
CA THR A 102 1.58 9.58 7.86
C THR A 102 1.79 10.62 8.96
N LYS A 103 2.78 10.38 9.84
CA LYS A 103 3.10 11.29 10.94
C LYS A 103 3.25 12.74 10.45
N GLN A 104 3.94 12.92 9.32
CA GLN A 104 4.13 14.21 8.65
C GLN A 104 2.83 14.96 8.34
N VAL A 105 1.78 14.25 7.92
CA VAL A 105 0.50 14.91 7.62
C VAL A 105 -0.20 15.32 8.91
N ARG A 106 -0.04 14.56 10.00
CA ARG A 106 -0.57 14.93 11.33
C ARG A 106 0.19 16.11 11.93
N ASP A 107 1.50 16.17 11.76
CA ASP A 107 2.34 17.29 12.20
C ASP A 107 1.93 18.59 11.51
N LYS A 108 1.70 18.56 10.19
CA LYS A 108 1.19 19.72 9.43
C LYS A 108 -0.21 20.17 9.88
N VAL A 109 -1.04 19.27 10.39
CA VAL A 109 -2.35 19.64 10.97
C VAL A 109 -2.16 20.40 12.28
N VAL A 110 -1.22 19.97 13.12
CA VAL A 110 -0.90 20.62 14.40
C VAL A 110 -0.26 21.98 14.16
N GLU A 111 0.73 22.08 13.29
CA GLU A 111 1.41 23.33 12.93
C GLU A 111 0.40 24.40 12.46
N LYS A 112 -0.51 24.02 11.55
CA LYS A 112 -1.58 24.93 11.09
C LYS A 112 -2.57 25.30 12.19
N TYR A 113 -2.79 24.41 13.16
CA TYR A 113 -3.66 24.69 14.31
C TYR A 113 -2.98 25.65 15.31
N GLU A 114 -1.69 25.47 15.60
CA GLU A 114 -0.89 26.39 16.42
C GLU A 114 -0.77 27.77 15.76
N ALA A 115 -0.70 27.83 14.43
CA ALA A 115 -0.78 29.07 13.65
C ALA A 115 -2.19 29.73 13.68
N GLY A 116 -3.14 29.23 14.46
CA GLY A 116 -4.46 29.83 14.66
C GLY A 116 -5.47 29.59 13.53
N LEU A 117 -5.18 28.70 12.58
CA LEU A 117 -6.11 28.42 11.48
C LEU A 117 -7.29 27.57 11.97
N GLY A 118 -8.52 28.00 11.65
CA GLY A 118 -9.72 27.25 11.99
C GLY A 118 -9.82 25.89 11.26
N TYR A 119 -10.49 24.91 11.88
CA TYR A 119 -10.59 23.53 11.38
C TYR A 119 -11.07 23.41 9.92
N LYS A 120 -11.99 24.27 9.47
CA LYS A 120 -12.49 24.30 8.09
C LYS A 120 -11.39 24.72 7.09
N LYS A 121 -10.52 25.66 7.48
CA LYS A 121 -9.42 26.14 6.65
C LYS A 121 -8.32 25.09 6.52
N ILE A 122 -8.04 24.36 7.60
CA ILE A 122 -7.13 23.20 7.61
C ILE A 122 -7.66 22.06 6.72
N SER A 123 -8.96 21.76 6.80
CA SER A 123 -9.62 20.73 5.99
C SER A 123 -9.48 20.98 4.49
N ARG A 124 -9.78 22.21 4.05
CA ARG A 124 -9.61 22.60 2.64
C ARG A 124 -8.14 22.57 2.20
N ALA A 125 -7.22 23.00 3.07
CA ALA A 125 -5.81 23.09 2.71
C ALA A 125 -5.08 21.74 2.63
N LEU A 126 -5.55 20.72 3.33
CA LEU A 126 -4.91 19.39 3.37
C LEU A 126 -5.75 18.29 2.71
N ASN A 127 -6.96 18.60 2.25
CA ASN A 127 -7.94 17.65 1.71
C ASN A 127 -8.22 16.47 2.67
N ILE A 128 -8.39 16.81 3.96
CA ILE A 128 -8.68 15.85 5.03
C ILE A 128 -10.03 16.18 5.63
N SER A 129 -10.82 15.15 5.96
CA SER A 129 -12.13 15.33 6.59
C SER A 129 -12.03 16.07 7.95
N LEU A 130 -13.05 16.86 8.26
CA LEU A 130 -13.15 17.60 9.53
C LEU A 130 -13.12 16.66 10.75
N SER A 131 -13.68 15.46 10.64
CA SER A 131 -13.68 14.45 11.70
C SER A 131 -12.26 14.00 12.04
N THR A 132 -11.45 13.73 11.02
CA THR A 132 -10.05 13.33 11.15
C THR A 132 -9.22 14.44 11.78
N ILE A 133 -9.36 15.69 11.31
CA ILE A 133 -8.67 16.85 11.89
C ILE A 133 -9.03 17.03 13.38
N LYS A 134 -10.33 16.95 13.72
CA LYS A 134 -10.79 17.01 15.12
C LYS A 134 -10.17 15.89 15.95
N SER A 135 -10.08 14.68 15.41
CA SER A 135 -9.49 13.54 16.12
C SER A 135 -7.99 13.70 16.36
N ILE A 136 -7.25 14.25 15.39
CA ILE A 136 -5.81 14.52 15.50
C ILE A 136 -5.56 15.57 16.57
N ILE A 137 -6.27 16.70 16.50
CA ILE A 137 -6.09 17.82 17.43
C ILE A 137 -6.54 17.44 18.84
N ARG A 138 -7.61 16.65 18.99
CA ARG A 138 -8.04 16.12 20.29
C ARG A 138 -6.96 15.25 20.92
N LYS A 139 -6.37 14.32 20.16
CA LYS A 139 -5.29 13.46 20.64
C LYS A 139 -4.03 14.26 20.98
N TRP A 140 -3.67 15.23 20.14
CA TRP A 140 -2.52 16.09 20.39
C TRP A 140 -2.69 16.93 21.68
N LYS A 141 -3.88 17.48 21.93
CA LYS A 141 -4.18 18.19 23.19
C LYS A 141 -4.10 17.29 24.43
N GLU A 142 -4.37 15.99 24.28
CA GLU A 142 -4.41 15.02 25.38
C GLU A 142 -3.03 14.42 25.69
N TYR A 143 -2.18 14.21 24.67
CA TYR A 143 -0.92 13.47 24.81
C TYR A 143 0.33 14.25 24.35
N GLY A 144 0.17 15.48 23.85
CA GLY A 144 1.26 16.33 23.34
C GLY A 144 2.00 15.75 22.11
N THR A 145 1.52 14.65 21.54
CA THR A 145 2.25 13.90 20.51
C THR A 145 1.34 13.52 19.34
N THR A 146 1.91 13.52 18.14
CA THR A 146 1.27 13.12 16.86
C THR A 146 1.62 11.70 16.42
N ALA A 147 2.58 11.08 17.12
CA ALA A 147 3.01 9.71 16.89
C ALA A 147 1.91 8.70 17.27
N ASN A 148 1.98 7.50 16.68
CA ASN A 148 1.13 6.40 17.11
C ASN A 148 1.55 6.01 18.53
N LEU A 149 0.65 6.21 19.50
CA LEU A 149 0.83 5.71 20.86
C LEU A 149 0.84 4.17 20.85
N PRO A 150 1.62 3.53 21.72
CA PRO A 150 1.51 2.09 21.92
C PRO A 150 0.05 1.75 22.23
N ARG A 151 -0.43 0.60 21.73
CA ARG A 151 -1.83 0.20 21.97
C ARG A 151 -2.06 0.18 23.47
N GLY A 152 -2.90 1.10 23.94
CA GLY A 152 -3.56 0.93 25.23
C GLY A 152 -4.27 -0.42 25.19
N GLY A 153 -4.21 -1.16 26.28
CA GLY A 153 -4.84 -2.48 26.39
C GLY A 153 -6.34 -2.45 26.13
N ARG A 154 -7.06 -3.45 26.65
CA ARG A 154 -8.51 -3.55 26.42
C ARG A 154 -9.22 -2.20 26.68
N PRO A 155 -9.97 -1.65 25.71
CA PRO A 155 -10.63 -0.36 25.89
C PRO A 155 -11.60 -0.44 27.08
N PRO A 156 -11.70 0.63 27.90
CA PRO A 156 -12.60 0.64 29.05
C PRO A 156 -14.05 0.48 28.60
N LYS A 157 -14.83 -0.33 29.33
CA LYS A 157 -16.24 -0.61 29.02
C LYS A 157 -17.13 0.63 29.04
N LEU A 158 -16.73 1.67 29.79
CA LEU A 158 -17.46 2.92 29.92
C LEU A 158 -16.81 4.03 29.09
N LYS A 159 -17.60 4.66 28.21
CA LYS A 159 -17.14 5.84 27.44
C LYS A 159 -16.93 7.02 28.39
N SER A 160 -15.98 7.91 28.07
CA SER A 160 -15.69 9.14 28.85
C SER A 160 -16.92 10.01 29.11
N ARG A 161 -17.91 9.97 28.21
CA ARG A 161 -19.18 10.67 28.31
C ARG A 161 -20.12 10.10 29.40
N THR A 162 -19.94 8.84 29.78
CA THR A 162 -20.70 8.18 30.85
C THR A 162 -20.10 8.44 32.24
N ARG A 163 -18.84 8.92 32.32
CA ARG A 163 -18.14 9.25 33.58
C ARG A 163 -18.50 10.62 34.17
N ARG A 164 -19.28 11.45 33.47
CA ARG A 164 -19.65 12.82 33.89
C ARG A 164 -21.07 12.94 34.47
N LYS A 165 -21.64 11.84 34.95
CA LYS A 165 -22.88 11.83 35.72
C LYS A 165 -22.62 11.27 37.10
#